data_AF-A0A076LH88-F1
#
_entry.id   AF-A0A076LH88-F1
#
_cell.length_a   1.000
_cell.length_b   1.000
_cell.length_c   1.000
_cell.angle_alpha   90.00
_cell.angle_beta   90.00
_cell.angle_gamma   90.00
#
_symmetry.space_group_name_H-M   'P 1'
#
loop_
_entity.id
_entity.type
_entity.pdbx_description
1 polymer ?
#
loop_
_entity_poly.entity_id
_entity_poly.type
_entity_poly.pdbx_seq_one_letter_code
_entity_poly.pdbx_strand_id
1 'polypeptide(L)'
;MLNNFKETLEQLERNDVRKWVEDLVLTKTYEGLMLQDAILKKVSGELGGNYRPATIEEEAKGIDGVIIIDDKEIPVSIKSKTYVNQEKHLSEELRGHLIIYEKKKNKIIVDYSRLLDLIENTR
;
A
#
# COMPACT_ATOMS: atom_id res chain seq x y z
N MET A 1 -9.76 -31.85 5.39
CA MET A 1 -9.47 -30.44 4.97
C MET A 1 -9.82 -30.21 3.51
N LEU A 2 -9.23 -30.90 2.54
CA LEU A 2 -9.57 -30.73 1.11
C LEU A 2 -11.05 -31.02 0.78
N ASN A 3 -11.62 -32.10 1.33
CA ASN A 3 -13.03 -32.43 1.12
C ASN A 3 -13.96 -31.35 1.71
N ASN A 4 -13.69 -30.90 2.94
CA ASN A 4 -14.46 -29.83 3.58
C ASN A 4 -14.38 -28.51 2.79
N PHE A 5 -13.22 -28.19 2.19
CA PHE A 5 -13.08 -27.01 1.34
C PHE A 5 -13.91 -27.14 0.05
N LYS A 6 -13.87 -28.32 -0.59
CA LYS A 6 -14.70 -28.63 -1.76
C LYS A 6 -16.19 -28.50 -1.46
N GLU A 7 -16.65 -29.09 -0.35
CA GLU A 7 -18.04 -29.00 0.12
C GLU A 7 -18.46 -27.55 0.39
N THR A 8 -17.57 -26.73 0.94
CA THR A 8 -17.82 -25.30 1.17
C THR A 8 -17.95 -24.53 -0.15
N LEU A 9 -17.11 -24.83 -1.15
CA LEU A 9 -17.21 -24.21 -2.48
C LEU A 9 -18.52 -24.54 -3.18
N GLU A 10 -19.02 -25.77 -3.01
CA GLU A 10 -20.32 -26.20 -3.55
C GLU A 10 -21.51 -25.50 -2.88
N GLN A 11 -21.33 -24.96 -1.67
CA GLN A 11 -22.34 -24.20 -0.92
C GLN A 11 -22.31 -22.69 -1.19
N LEU A 12 -21.38 -22.18 -2.00
CA LEU A 12 -21.27 -20.75 -2.27
C LEU A 12 -22.49 -20.22 -3.01
N GLU A 13 -23.13 -19.21 -2.44
CA GLU A 13 -24.25 -18.54 -3.06
C GLU A 13 -23.80 -17.25 -3.77
N ARG A 14 -24.67 -16.74 -4.66
CA ARG A 14 -24.44 -15.44 -5.33
C ARG A 14 -24.19 -14.30 -4.33
N ASN A 15 -24.83 -14.36 -3.17
CA ASN A 15 -24.63 -13.36 -2.11
C ASN A 15 -23.23 -13.41 -1.50
N ASP A 16 -22.62 -14.58 -1.39
CA ASP A 16 -21.25 -14.72 -0.88
C ASP A 16 -20.25 -14.12 -1.87
N VAL A 17 -20.42 -14.45 -3.16
CA VAL A 17 -19.62 -13.86 -4.25
C VAL A 17 -19.79 -12.35 -4.28
N ARG A 18 -21.03 -11.84 -4.16
CA ARG A 18 -21.31 -10.41 -4.15
C ARG A 18 -20.57 -9.70 -3.01
N LYS A 19 -20.69 -10.21 -1.77
CA LYS A 19 -20.00 -9.63 -0.60
C LYS A 19 -18.49 -9.64 -0.79
N TRP A 20 -17.94 -10.73 -1.33
CA TRP A 20 -16.51 -10.84 -1.61
C TRP A 20 -16.05 -9.85 -2.68
N VAL A 21 -16.82 -9.66 -3.77
CA VAL A 21 -16.52 -8.67 -4.82
C VAL A 21 -16.63 -7.25 -4.28
N GLU A 22 -17.66 -6.93 -3.49
CA GLU A 22 -17.82 -5.61 -2.88
C GLU A 22 -16.66 -5.29 -1.92
N ASP A 23 -16.27 -6.24 -1.07
CA ASP A 23 -15.08 -6.10 -0.21
C ASP A 23 -13.79 -5.92 -1.03
N LEU A 24 -13.59 -6.73 -2.07
CA LEU A 24 -12.40 -6.63 -2.91
C LEU A 24 -12.32 -5.29 -3.65
N VAL A 25 -13.38 -4.89 -4.35
CA VAL A 25 -13.36 -3.73 -5.25
C VAL A 25 -13.48 -2.42 -4.48
N LEU A 26 -14.45 -2.33 -3.55
CA LEU A 26 -14.71 -1.06 -2.86
C LEU A 26 -13.74 -0.87 -1.70
N THR A 27 -13.57 -1.89 -0.86
CA THR A 27 -12.79 -1.75 0.38
C THR A 27 -11.30 -1.96 0.12
N LYS A 28 -10.91 -3.07 -0.49
CA LYS A 28 -9.48 -3.38 -0.66
C LYS A 28 -8.82 -2.58 -1.78
N THR A 29 -9.50 -2.42 -2.91
CA THR A 29 -8.94 -1.68 -4.06
C THR A 29 -9.21 -0.18 -3.96
N TYR A 30 -10.46 0.27 -4.01
CA TYR A 30 -10.76 1.71 -4.09
C TYR A 30 -10.30 2.48 -2.85
N GLU A 31 -10.68 2.08 -1.63
CA GLU A 31 -10.18 2.75 -0.43
C GLU A 31 -8.67 2.63 -0.28
N GLY A 32 -8.08 1.52 -0.75
CA GLY A 32 -6.63 1.31 -0.78
C GLY A 32 -5.92 2.37 -1.63
N LEU A 33 -6.37 2.56 -2.87
CA LEU A 33 -5.85 3.56 -3.80
C LEU A 33 -6.04 5.00 -3.29
N MET A 34 -7.22 5.31 -2.72
CA MET A 34 -7.47 6.63 -2.14
C MET A 34 -6.56 6.92 -0.94
N LEU A 35 -6.30 5.92 -0.11
CA LEU A 35 -5.39 6.05 1.02
C LEU A 35 -3.95 6.25 0.55
N GLN A 36 -3.51 5.48 -0.44
CA GLN A 36 -2.18 5.56 -1.03
C GLN A 36 -1.92 6.96 -1.59
N ASP A 37 -2.85 7.50 -2.39
CA ASP A 37 -2.77 8.87 -2.91
C ASP A 37 -2.71 9.92 -1.78
N ALA A 38 -3.57 9.78 -0.76
CA ALA A 38 -3.57 10.71 0.38
C ALA A 38 -2.26 10.68 1.18
N ILE A 39 -1.65 9.50 1.35
CA ILE A 39 -0.35 9.35 2.01
C ILE A 39 0.75 10.00 1.17
N LEU A 40 0.82 9.71 -0.14
CA LEU A 40 1.80 10.31 -1.03
C LEU A 40 1.73 11.84 -0.98
N LYS A 41 0.53 12.39 -1.12
CA LYS A 41 0.27 13.83 -1.04
C LYS A 41 0.72 14.44 0.28
N LYS A 42 0.42 13.77 1.40
CA LYS A 42 0.75 14.27 2.73
C LYS A 42 2.25 14.26 2.96
N VAL A 43 2.92 13.15 2.65
CA VAL A 43 4.36 12.99 2.85
C VAL A 43 5.14 13.92 1.92
N SER A 44 4.81 13.99 0.62
CA SER A 44 5.50 14.90 -0.30
C SER A 44 5.36 16.35 0.14
N GLY A 45 4.17 16.77 0.58
CA GLY A 45 3.92 18.13 1.07
C GLY A 45 4.72 18.47 2.33
N GLU A 46 4.86 17.52 3.26
CA GLU A 46 5.70 17.71 4.48
C GLU A 46 7.19 17.78 4.14
N LEU A 47 7.62 17.15 3.05
CA LEU A 47 8.99 17.21 2.56
C LEU A 47 9.26 18.38 1.60
N GLY A 48 8.27 19.24 1.34
CA GLY A 48 8.39 20.37 0.43
C GLY A 48 8.49 19.98 -1.06
N GLY A 49 8.01 18.79 -1.41
CA GLY A 49 8.06 18.23 -2.75
C GLY A 49 6.68 17.98 -3.38
N ASN A 50 6.70 17.33 -4.54
CA ASN A 50 5.52 16.85 -5.27
C ASN A 50 5.45 15.32 -5.26
N TYR A 51 4.37 14.76 -5.79
CA TYR A 51 4.23 13.32 -5.94
C TYR A 51 3.51 12.96 -7.23
N ARG A 52 3.67 11.69 -7.64
CA ARG A 52 2.81 11.04 -8.63
C ARG A 52 2.47 9.61 -8.19
N PRO A 53 1.28 9.10 -8.54
CA PRO A 53 1.00 7.67 -8.44
C PRO A 53 1.96 6.85 -9.32
N ALA A 54 2.12 5.58 -8.97
CA ALA A 54 2.89 4.64 -9.76
C ALA A 54 2.17 4.32 -11.09
N THR A 55 2.95 4.02 -12.13
CA THR A 55 2.42 3.37 -13.34
C THR A 55 2.16 1.89 -13.09
N ILE A 56 1.45 1.23 -14.00
CA ILE A 56 1.18 -0.21 -13.92
C ILE A 56 2.50 -1.02 -13.85
N GLU A 57 3.52 -0.60 -14.59
CA GLU A 57 4.83 -1.25 -14.63
C GLU A 57 5.65 -1.02 -13.35
N GLU A 58 5.41 0.09 -12.66
CA GLU A 58 6.01 0.42 -11.38
C GLU A 58 5.31 -0.34 -10.24
N GLU A 59 3.98 -0.40 -10.23
CA GLU A 59 3.20 -1.20 -9.27
C GLU A 59 3.54 -2.68 -9.36
N ALA A 60 3.73 -3.21 -10.56
CA ALA A 60 4.18 -4.59 -10.78
C ALA A 60 5.57 -4.89 -10.16
N LYS A 61 6.35 -3.85 -9.85
CA LYS A 61 7.66 -3.93 -9.17
C LYS A 61 7.57 -3.56 -7.68
N GLY A 62 6.37 -3.45 -7.13
CA GLY A 62 6.11 -3.10 -5.74
C GLY A 62 6.30 -1.62 -5.42
N ILE A 63 6.26 -0.72 -6.42
CA ILE A 63 6.31 0.74 -6.20
C ILE A 63 4.87 1.26 -6.22
N ASP A 64 4.45 1.90 -5.14
CA ASP A 64 3.10 2.43 -4.98
C ASP A 64 3.02 3.92 -5.37
N GLY A 65 4.16 4.61 -5.42
CA GLY A 65 4.22 5.97 -5.93
C GLY A 65 5.63 6.52 -5.97
N VAL A 66 5.75 7.77 -6.40
CA VAL A 66 7.03 8.48 -6.49
C VAL A 66 6.90 9.84 -5.82
N ILE A 67 7.81 10.12 -4.90
CA ILE A 67 7.98 11.43 -4.26
C ILE A 67 9.08 12.18 -5.00
N ILE A 68 8.83 13.45 -5.32
CA ILE A 68 9.70 14.30 -6.13
C ILE A 68 10.17 15.47 -5.28
N ILE A 69 11.47 15.56 -5.00
CA ILE A 69 12.10 16.64 -4.21
C ILE A 69 13.32 17.13 -4.97
N ASP A 70 13.44 18.44 -5.20
CA ASP A 70 14.58 19.05 -5.91
C ASP A 70 14.91 18.32 -7.23
N ASP A 71 13.89 18.00 -8.04
CA ASP A 71 13.94 17.23 -9.29
C ASP A 71 14.42 15.76 -9.18
N LYS A 72 14.57 15.23 -7.95
CA LYS A 72 14.89 13.81 -7.72
C LYS A 72 13.62 13.00 -7.51
N GLU A 73 13.46 11.95 -8.32
CA GLU A 73 12.40 10.95 -8.16
C GLU A 73 12.80 9.88 -7.14
N ILE A 74 11.98 9.71 -6.09
CA ILE A 74 12.19 8.73 -5.03
C ILE A 74 11.01 7.76 -5.06
N PRO A 75 11.18 6.54 -5.59
CA PRO A 75 10.12 5.54 -5.59
C PRO A 75 9.86 5.05 -4.16
N VAL A 76 8.59 4.91 -3.81
CA VAL A 76 8.14 4.50 -2.49
C VAL A 76 7.15 3.34 -2.56
N SER A 77 7.17 2.51 -1.52
CA SER A 77 6.22 1.43 -1.30
C SER A 77 5.45 1.74 -0.02
N ILE A 78 4.11 1.73 -0.06
CA ILE A 78 3.23 2.10 1.04
C ILE A 78 2.54 0.84 1.55
N LYS A 79 2.91 0.38 2.75
CA LYS A 79 2.37 -0.86 3.33
C LYS A 79 1.77 -0.62 4.70
N SER A 80 0.73 -1.41 5.02
CA SER A 80 0.15 -1.36 6.36
C SER A 80 1.10 -1.98 7.38
N LYS A 81 1.08 -1.49 8.62
CA LYS A 81 1.88 -2.08 9.71
C LYS A 81 1.59 -3.56 9.94
N THR A 82 0.34 -3.99 9.75
CA THR A 82 -0.04 -5.41 9.83
C THR A 82 0.65 -6.23 8.76
N TYR A 83 0.74 -5.71 7.53
CA TYR A 83 1.44 -6.36 6.42
C TYR A 83 2.92 -6.55 6.74
N VAL A 84 3.60 -5.49 7.15
CA VAL A 84 5.04 -5.51 7.51
C VAL A 84 5.31 -6.49 8.66
N ASN A 85 4.42 -6.57 9.65
CA ASN A 85 4.57 -7.54 10.74
C ASN A 85 4.40 -9.01 10.29
N GLN A 86 3.72 -9.24 9.17
CA GLN A 86 3.49 -10.56 8.56
C GLN A 86 4.55 -10.91 7.50
N GLU A 87 5.45 -9.99 7.13
CA GLU A 87 6.43 -10.11 6.03
C GLU A 87 7.38 -11.30 6.12
N LYS A 88 7.53 -11.97 7.27
CA LYS A 88 8.31 -13.21 7.37
C LYS A 88 7.84 -14.33 6.42
N HIS A 89 6.66 -14.19 5.80
CA HIS A 89 6.07 -15.15 4.89
C HIS A 89 5.73 -14.60 3.49
N LEU A 90 6.09 -13.35 3.17
CA LEU A 90 5.69 -12.70 1.92
C LEU A 90 6.83 -12.73 0.90
N SER A 91 6.50 -13.17 -0.33
CA SER A 91 7.44 -13.32 -1.47
C SER A 91 7.53 -12.05 -2.35
N GLU A 92 7.01 -10.92 -1.87
CA GLU A 92 6.99 -9.66 -2.62
C GLU A 92 8.37 -8.99 -2.59
N GLU A 93 8.92 -8.67 -3.76
CA GLU A 93 10.14 -7.88 -3.89
C GLU A 93 9.77 -6.39 -3.82
N LEU A 94 9.89 -5.78 -2.63
CA LEU A 94 9.66 -4.34 -2.45
C LEU A 94 10.86 -3.56 -2.97
N ARG A 95 10.69 -2.83 -4.08
CA ARG A 95 11.77 -2.01 -4.69
C ARG A 95 11.73 -0.52 -4.34
N GLY A 96 10.64 -0.04 -3.75
CA GLY A 96 10.51 1.35 -3.27
C GLY A 96 10.97 1.53 -1.82
N HIS A 97 11.21 2.78 -1.43
CA HIS A 97 11.45 3.14 -0.04
C HIS A 97 10.16 2.96 0.77
N LEU A 98 10.26 2.20 1.87
CA LEU A 98 9.10 1.80 2.64
C LEU A 98 8.53 2.96 3.46
N ILE A 99 7.25 3.25 3.22
CA ILE A 99 6.38 4.09 4.07
C ILE A 99 5.38 3.15 4.74
N ILE A 100 5.28 3.22 6.06
CA ILE A 100 4.40 2.35 6.84
C ILE A 100 3.21 3.15 7.34
N TYR A 101 2.00 2.63 7.15
CA TYR A 101 0.80 3.24 7.73
C TYR A 101 0.05 2.33 8.70
N GLU A 102 -0.63 2.96 9.66
CA GLU A 102 -1.52 2.28 10.60
C GLU A 102 -2.87 3.00 10.66
N LYS A 103 -3.93 2.34 10.17
CA LYS A 103 -5.31 2.83 10.29
C LYS A 103 -5.77 2.66 11.75
N LYS A 104 -6.15 3.77 12.38
CA LYS A 104 -6.89 3.82 13.67
C LYS A 104 -8.29 4.37 13.41
N LYS A 105 -9.21 4.21 14.37
CA LYS A 105 -10.63 4.62 14.22
C LYS A 105 -10.84 5.99 13.57
N ASN A 106 -10.06 7.01 13.98
CA ASN A 106 -10.24 8.39 13.52
C ASN A 106 -8.97 9.03 12.91
N LYS A 107 -7.92 8.25 12.70
CA LYS A 107 -6.65 8.79 12.17
C LYS A 107 -5.84 7.71 11.46
N ILE A 108 -5.02 8.14 10.52
CA ILE A 108 -4.00 7.32 9.89
C ILE A 108 -2.66 7.81 10.43
N ILE A 109 -1.90 6.90 11.03
CA ILE A 109 -0.52 7.18 11.45
C ILE A 109 0.37 6.76 10.28
N VAL A 110 1.25 7.64 9.84
CA VAL A 110 2.19 7.39 8.73
C VAL A 110 3.61 7.53 9.28
N ASP A 111 4.44 6.52 9.06
CA ASP A 111 5.86 6.51 9.38
C ASP A 111 6.66 6.46 8.09
N TYR A 112 7.41 7.54 7.84
CA TYR A 112 8.31 7.72 6.71
C TYR A 112 9.71 8.08 7.20
N SER A 113 10.08 7.69 8.42
CA SER A 113 11.39 8.01 9.04
C SER A 113 12.56 7.50 8.20
N ARG A 114 12.42 6.30 7.60
CA ARG A 114 13.45 5.74 6.70
C ARG A 114 13.68 6.59 5.44
N LEU A 115 12.62 7.24 4.96
CA LEU A 115 12.70 8.15 3.82
C LEU A 115 13.39 9.46 4.22
N LEU A 116 13.11 9.97 5.42
CA LEU A 116 13.80 11.14 5.96
C LEU A 116 15.30 10.90 6.08
N ASP A 117 15.71 9.77 6.67
CA ASP A 117 17.12 9.40 6.82
C ASP A 117 17.84 9.39 5.46
N LEU A 118 17.20 8.88 4.40
CA LEU A 118 17.76 8.89 3.05
C LEU A 118 18.00 10.31 2.54
N ILE A 119 16.99 11.19 2.67
CA ILE A 119 17.03 12.55 2.14
C ILE A 119 18.11 13.37 2.87
N GLU A 120 18.21 13.22 4.18
CA GLU A 120 19.21 13.92 5.01
C GLU A 120 20.63 13.45 4.72
N ASN A 121 20.86 12.15 4.49
CA ASN A 121 22.19 11.62 4.16
C ASN A 121 22.63 11.89 2.70
N THR A 122 21.75 12.41 1.85
CA THR A 122 22.03 12.71 0.43
C THR A 122 22.18 14.22 0.18
N ARG A 123 22.08 15.05 1.22
CA ARG A 123 22.34 16.50 1.21
C ARG A 123 23.73 16.81 1.73
#